data_AF-A0A0F7TD55-F1
#
_entry.id   AF-A0A0F7TD55-F1
#
_cell.length_a   1.000
_cell.length_b   1.000
_cell.length_c   1.000
_cell.angle_alpha   90.00
_cell.angle_beta   90.00
_cell.angle_gamma   90.00
#
_symmetry.space_group_name_H-M   'P 1'
#
loop_
_entity.id
_entity.type
_entity.pdbx_description
1 polymer ?
#
loop_
_entity_poly.entity_id
_entity_poly.type
_entity_poly.pdbx_seq_one_letter_code
_entity_poly.pdbx_strand_id
1 'polypeptide(L)'
;MASGPSMPFEIKYAKASDLSAFVSVEICSFPSSNYMRSTYKGCDPLAVHKFKTVSSLEYFAKSECHILAGVDSKAGDIIAYCRWNIPAIYGFERGVGTSLNNDAQARMQNMWAYAPKLNKGIYTFYEEMSLNYSASYQNTKELE
;
A
#
# COMPACT_ATOMS: atom_id res chain seq x y z
N MET A 1 5.84 26.85 -24.68
CA MET A 1 6.03 25.88 -23.58
C MET A 1 6.42 24.55 -24.21
N ALA A 2 7.60 24.02 -23.92
CA ALA A 2 8.00 22.73 -24.45
C ALA A 2 7.21 21.65 -23.68
N SER A 3 6.32 20.95 -24.39
CA SER A 3 5.80 19.68 -23.90
C SER A 3 6.99 18.75 -23.76
N GLY A 4 7.39 18.46 -22.53
CA GLY A 4 8.40 17.43 -22.24
C GLY A 4 7.98 16.09 -22.89
N PRO A 5 8.92 15.17 -23.13
CA PRO A 5 8.58 13.89 -23.74
C PRO A 5 7.45 13.23 -22.95
N SER A 6 6.31 12.96 -23.61
CA SER A 6 5.27 12.16 -22.97
C SER A 6 5.85 10.77 -22.76
N MET A 7 6.19 10.42 -21.52
CA MET A 7 6.42 9.03 -21.21
C MET A 7 5.07 8.33 -21.34
N PRO A 8 4.90 7.40 -22.29
CA PRO A 8 3.68 6.62 -22.35
C PRO A 8 3.65 5.76 -21.08
N PHE A 9 2.65 5.97 -20.24
CA PHE A 9 2.40 5.15 -19.07
C PHE A 9 0.94 4.70 -19.09
N GLU A 10 0.69 3.50 -18.57
CA GLU A 10 -0.63 2.93 -18.42
C GLU A 10 -1.03 2.97 -16.95
N ILE A 11 -2.29 3.34 -16.67
CA ILE A 11 -2.88 3.19 -15.34
C ILE A 11 -3.77 1.96 -15.36
N LYS A 12 -3.49 1.01 -14.46
CA LYS A 12 -4.31 -0.21 -14.32
C LYS A 12 -4.60 -0.52 -12.86
N TYR A 13 -5.69 -1.25 -12.62
CA TYR A 13 -5.92 -1.83 -11.30
C TYR A 13 -4.82 -2.82 -10.95
N ALA A 14 -4.31 -2.70 -9.73
CA ALA A 14 -3.28 -3.56 -9.21
C ALA A 14 -3.78 -4.97 -8.91
N LYS A 15 -2.87 -5.94 -9.00
CA LYS A 15 -3.00 -7.31 -8.50
C LYS A 15 -2.13 -7.50 -7.26
N ALA A 16 -2.44 -8.50 -6.43
CA ALA A 16 -1.63 -8.78 -5.24
C ALA A 16 -0.17 -9.12 -5.57
N SER A 17 0.10 -9.68 -6.76
CA SER A 17 1.46 -9.92 -7.28
C SER A 17 2.30 -8.65 -7.44
N ASP A 18 1.67 -7.48 -7.57
CA ASP A 18 2.33 -6.21 -7.84
C ASP A 18 2.87 -5.55 -6.56
N LEU A 19 2.46 -6.04 -5.38
CA LEU A 19 2.79 -5.46 -4.07
C LEU A 19 4.29 -5.28 -3.84
N SER A 20 5.10 -6.25 -4.26
CA SER A 20 6.55 -6.18 -4.13
C SER A 20 7.11 -4.93 -4.82
N ALA A 21 6.61 -4.61 -6.01
CA ALA A 21 7.01 -3.42 -6.75
C ALA A 21 6.49 -2.14 -6.07
N PHE A 22 5.27 -2.14 -5.53
CA PHE A 22 4.73 -0.99 -4.80
C PHE A 22 5.53 -0.65 -3.55
N VAL A 23 5.96 -1.66 -2.79
CA VAL A 23 6.80 -1.43 -1.60
C VAL A 23 8.14 -0.83 -1.99
N SER A 24 8.72 -1.25 -3.11
CA SER A 24 9.94 -0.62 -3.65
C SER A 24 9.69 0.85 -4.01
N VAL A 25 8.60 1.14 -4.71
CA VAL A 25 8.19 2.52 -5.04
C VAL A 25 7.98 3.35 -3.78
N GLU A 26 7.32 2.82 -2.76
CA GLU A 26 7.05 3.52 -1.49
C GLU A 26 8.36 3.87 -0.76
N ILE A 27 9.26 2.90 -0.60
CA ILE A 27 10.55 3.11 0.07
C ILE A 27 11.37 4.18 -0.66
N CYS A 28 11.38 4.15 -1.99
CA CYS A 28 12.09 5.13 -2.82
C CYS A 28 11.43 6.51 -2.82
N SER A 29 10.10 6.58 -2.67
CA SER A 29 9.35 7.85 -2.70
C SER A 29 9.51 8.65 -1.42
N PHE A 30 9.82 8.01 -0.30
CA PHE A 30 9.91 8.65 1.01
C PHE A 30 11.27 8.48 1.70
N PRO A 31 12.39 8.85 1.06
CA PRO A 31 13.74 8.62 1.57
C PRO A 31 14.03 9.37 2.89
N SER A 32 13.30 10.45 3.14
CA SER A 32 13.41 11.29 4.34
C SER A 32 12.35 10.98 5.42
N SER A 33 11.51 9.95 5.24
CA SER A 33 10.42 9.65 6.18
C SER A 33 10.94 9.35 7.59
N ASN A 34 10.53 10.18 8.56
CA ASN A 34 10.83 9.98 9.97
C ASN A 34 10.20 8.70 10.50
N TYR A 35 9.01 8.32 10.00
CA TYR A 35 8.38 7.05 10.31
C TYR A 35 9.26 5.88 9.89
N MET A 36 9.71 5.87 8.63
CA MET A 36 10.57 4.79 8.11
C MET A 36 11.89 4.71 8.87
N ARG A 37 12.54 5.85 9.10
CA ARG A 37 13.81 5.93 9.82
C ARG A 37 13.70 5.45 11.27
N SER A 38 12.62 5.81 11.96
CA SER A 38 12.47 5.50 13.39
C SER A 38 11.96 4.08 13.63
N THR A 39 11.06 3.60 12.77
CA THR A 39 10.48 2.26 12.87
C THR A 39 11.49 1.18 12.49
N TYR A 40 12.24 1.38 11.40
CA TYR A 40 13.10 0.35 10.81
C TYR A 40 14.60 0.62 10.99
N LYS A 41 14.98 1.42 12.00
CA LYS A 41 16.39 1.76 12.27
C LYS A 41 17.22 0.49 12.46
N GLY A 42 18.25 0.32 11.61
CA GLY A 42 19.16 -0.83 11.69
C GLY A 42 18.56 -2.16 11.26
N CYS A 43 17.35 -2.18 10.69
CA CYS A 43 16.76 -3.38 10.10
C CYS A 43 17.39 -3.67 8.74
N ASP A 44 17.49 -4.97 8.40
CA ASP A 44 17.86 -5.40 7.06
C ASP A 44 16.83 -4.93 6.02
N PRO A 45 17.23 -4.22 4.94
CA PRO A 45 16.30 -3.71 3.94
C PRO A 45 15.43 -4.77 3.29
N LEU A 46 15.95 -5.99 3.05
CA LEU A 46 15.17 -7.07 2.45
C LEU A 46 14.10 -7.58 3.42
N ALA A 47 14.41 -7.69 4.71
CA ALA A 47 13.43 -8.03 5.74
C ALA A 47 12.34 -6.94 5.87
N VAL A 48 12.69 -5.65 5.80
CA VAL A 48 11.71 -4.55 5.80
C VAL A 48 10.80 -4.63 4.59
N HIS A 49 11.38 -4.82 3.40
CA HIS A 49 10.64 -4.95 2.15
C HIS A 49 9.66 -6.13 2.21
N LYS A 50 10.13 -7.29 2.69
CA LYS A 50 9.30 -8.49 2.86
C LYS A 50 8.15 -8.26 3.84
N PHE A 51 8.44 -7.66 5.00
CA PHE A 51 7.41 -7.37 5.99
C PHE A 51 6.35 -6.42 5.45
N LYS A 52 6.74 -5.29 4.84
CA LYS A 52 5.82 -4.33 4.24
C LYS A 52 4.99 -4.94 3.11
N THR A 53 5.59 -5.84 2.32
CA THR A 53 4.87 -6.57 1.26
C THR A 53 3.78 -7.46 1.86
N VAL A 54 4.10 -8.22 2.91
CA VAL A 54 3.14 -9.12 3.56
C VAL A 54 2.05 -8.34 4.30
N SER A 55 2.40 -7.28 5.04
CA SER A 55 1.42 -6.47 5.77
C SER A 55 0.45 -5.79 4.81
N SER A 56 0.92 -5.33 3.63
CA SER A 56 0.10 -4.66 2.63
C SER A 56 -0.91 -5.56 1.90
N LEU A 57 -0.88 -6.88 2.12
CA LEU A 57 -1.89 -7.79 1.60
C LEU A 57 -3.29 -7.47 2.14
N GLU A 58 -3.39 -6.89 3.34
CA GLU A 58 -4.66 -6.48 3.93
C GLU A 58 -5.44 -5.51 3.04
N TYR A 59 -4.75 -4.68 2.26
CA TYR A 59 -5.36 -3.68 1.39
C TYR A 59 -6.07 -4.31 0.20
N PHE A 60 -5.74 -5.55 -0.15
CA PHE A 60 -6.46 -6.31 -1.17
C PHE A 60 -7.66 -7.07 -0.61
N ALA A 61 -7.64 -7.39 0.69
CA ALA A 61 -8.77 -8.03 1.36
C ALA A 61 -9.95 -7.08 1.63
N LYS A 62 -9.71 -5.76 1.61
CA LYS A 62 -10.71 -4.71 1.82
C LYS A 62 -11.33 -4.29 0.48
N SER A 63 -12.64 -4.46 0.32
CA SER A 63 -13.38 -4.13 -0.90
C SER A 63 -13.33 -2.65 -1.26
N GLU A 64 -13.39 -1.80 -0.25
CA GLU A 64 -13.33 -0.34 -0.31
C GLU A 64 -11.93 0.21 -0.61
N CYS A 65 -10.91 -0.65 -0.64
CA CYS A 65 -9.55 -0.25 -0.93
C CYS A 65 -9.20 -0.46 -2.42
N HIS A 66 -9.09 0.66 -3.13
CA HIS A 66 -8.73 0.72 -4.55
C HIS A 66 -7.24 0.99 -4.69
N ILE A 67 -6.56 0.14 -5.46
CA ILE A 67 -5.12 0.26 -5.70
C ILE A 67 -4.88 0.30 -7.21
N LEU A 68 -4.24 1.36 -7.68
CA LEU A 68 -3.88 1.55 -9.08
C LEU A 68 -2.36 1.58 -9.22
N ALA A 69 -1.85 0.95 -10.28
CA ALA A 69 -0.45 0.97 -10.67
C ALA A 69 -0.27 1.88 -11.89
N GLY A 70 0.77 2.71 -11.86
CA GLY A 70 1.32 3.38 -13.03
C GLY A 70 2.45 2.54 -13.60
N VAL A 71 2.31 2.11 -14.86
CA VAL A 71 3.24 1.20 -15.55
C VAL A 71 3.90 1.94 -16.70
N ASP A 72 5.23 1.91 -16.79
CA ASP A 72 5.94 2.35 -17.98
C ASP A 72 5.55 1.45 -19.16
N SER A 73 4.90 2.01 -20.17
CA SER A 73 4.38 1.25 -21.31
C SER A 73 5.49 0.63 -22.17
N LYS A 74 6.75 1.07 -22.04
CA LYS A 74 7.89 0.52 -22.78
C LYS A 74 8.57 -0.62 -22.03
N ALA A 75 8.87 -0.39 -20.76
CA ALA A 75 9.61 -1.36 -19.94
C ALA A 75 8.69 -2.41 -19.29
N GLY A 76 7.41 -2.09 -19.09
CA GLY A 76 6.48 -2.90 -18.32
C GLY A 76 6.66 -2.77 -16.80
N ASP A 77 7.59 -1.92 -16.36
CA ASP A 77 7.90 -1.69 -14.95
C ASP A 77 6.83 -0.83 -14.27
N ILE A 78 6.52 -1.17 -13.02
CA ILE A 78 5.68 -0.33 -12.16
C ILE A 78 6.54 0.82 -11.63
N ILE A 79 6.17 2.04 -11.99
CA ILE A 79 6.90 3.26 -11.64
C ILE A 79 6.17 4.12 -10.60
N ALA A 80 4.88 3.88 -10.40
CA ALA A 80 4.05 4.59 -9.43
C ALA A 80 2.91 3.69 -8.95
N TYR A 81 2.34 4.00 -7.78
CA TYR A 81 1.05 3.45 -7.39
C TYR A 81 0.30 4.47 -6.53
N CYS A 82 -1.01 4.32 -6.47
CA CYS A 82 -1.84 5.01 -5.49
C CYS A 82 -2.79 4.03 -4.81
N ARG A 83 -3.15 4.34 -3.56
CA ARG A 83 -4.09 3.58 -2.74
C ARG A 83 -5.16 4.51 -2.20
N TRP A 84 -6.40 4.24 -2.53
CA TRP A 84 -7.56 5.05 -2.16
C TRP A 84 -8.53 4.17 -1.38
N ASN A 85 -9.05 4.69 -0.27
CA ASN A 85 -10.17 4.07 0.43
C ASN A 85 -11.44 4.81 0.00
N ILE A 86 -12.31 4.14 -0.76
CA ILE A 86 -13.57 4.70 -1.25
C ILE A 86 -14.71 4.05 -0.47
N PRO A 87 -15.37 4.78 0.47
CA PRO A 87 -16.46 4.24 1.25
C PRO A 87 -17.58 3.64 0.40
N ALA A 88 -18.15 2.53 0.87
CA ALA A 88 -19.21 1.79 0.17
C ALA A 88 -20.45 2.64 -0.14
N ILE A 89 -20.73 3.68 0.67
CA ILE A 89 -21.84 4.62 0.46
C ILE A 89 -21.80 5.32 -0.91
N TYR A 90 -20.63 5.41 -1.54
CA TYR A 90 -20.49 6.02 -2.86
C TYR A 90 -20.80 5.05 -4.02
N GLY A 91 -21.03 3.75 -3.73
CA GLY A 91 -21.39 2.76 -4.74
C GLY A 91 -20.31 2.46 -5.78
N PHE A 92 -19.06 2.91 -5.58
CA PHE A 92 -17.95 2.59 -6.45
C PHE A 92 -17.36 1.24 -6.07
N GLU A 93 -17.72 0.20 -6.82
CA GLU A 93 -17.09 -1.11 -6.66
C GLU A 93 -15.76 -1.19 -7.42
N ARG A 94 -14.80 -1.92 -6.85
CA ARG A 94 -13.54 -2.20 -7.52
C ARG A 94 -13.80 -3.11 -8.72
N GLY A 95 -13.46 -2.65 -9.92
CA GLY A 95 -13.61 -3.41 -11.17
C GLY A 95 -12.67 -4.62 -11.33
N VAL A 96 -11.99 -5.06 -10.27
CA VAL A 96 -11.14 -6.27 -10.25
C VAL A 96 -11.36 -7.05 -8.96
N GLY A 97 -11.21 -8.37 -9.05
CA GLY A 97 -11.36 -9.26 -7.91
C GLY A 97 -10.41 -8.92 -6.76
N THR A 98 -10.94 -8.94 -5.54
CA THR A 98 -10.25 -8.69 -4.27
C THR A 98 -9.73 -9.96 -3.60
N SER A 99 -9.95 -11.13 -4.22
CA SER A 99 -9.60 -12.41 -3.62
C SER A 99 -8.09 -12.61 -3.59
N LEU A 100 -7.54 -12.65 -2.38
CA LEU A 100 -6.22 -13.22 -2.13
C LEU A 100 -6.29 -14.74 -2.32
N ASN A 101 -5.20 -15.34 -2.80
CA ASN A 101 -5.06 -16.80 -2.75
C ASN A 101 -4.77 -17.26 -1.32
N ASN A 102 -4.94 -18.55 -1.05
CA ASN A 102 -4.79 -19.13 0.29
C ASN A 102 -3.42 -18.83 0.91
N ASP A 103 -2.35 -18.89 0.11
CA ASP A 103 -0.99 -18.60 0.57
C ASP A 103 -0.84 -17.13 1.02
N ALA A 104 -1.34 -16.19 0.23
CA ALA A 104 -1.32 -14.77 0.55
C ALA A 104 -2.16 -14.49 1.81
N GLN A 105 -3.32 -15.12 1.94
CA GLN A 105 -4.16 -14.98 3.12
C GLN A 105 -3.46 -15.52 4.38
N ALA A 106 -2.81 -16.68 4.30
CA ALA A 106 -2.05 -17.26 5.42
C ALA A 106 -0.86 -16.38 5.83
N ARG A 107 -0.13 -15.83 4.86
CA ARG A 107 0.98 -14.89 5.13
C ARG A 107 0.50 -13.62 5.81
N MET A 108 -0.61 -13.06 5.33
CA MET A 108 -1.24 -11.87 5.91
C MET A 108 -1.66 -12.10 7.36
N GLN A 109 -2.33 -13.23 7.65
CA GLN A 109 -2.74 -13.60 9.01
C GLN A 109 -1.55 -13.78 9.96
N ASN A 110 -0.40 -14.21 9.45
CA ASN A 110 0.84 -14.40 10.21
C ASN A 110 1.91 -13.36 9.87
N MET A 111 1.52 -12.11 9.56
CA MET A 111 2.47 -11.10 9.07
C MET A 111 3.64 -10.84 10.02
N TRP A 112 3.41 -10.96 11.34
CA TRP A 112 4.43 -10.71 12.36
C TRP A 112 5.58 -11.72 12.32
N ALA A 113 5.37 -12.93 11.76
CA ALA A 113 6.46 -13.88 11.52
C ALA A 113 7.48 -13.37 10.48
N TYR A 114 7.11 -12.36 9.69
CA TYR A 114 7.98 -11.71 8.71
C TYR A 114 8.59 -10.40 9.22
N ALA A 115 8.21 -9.95 10.42
CA ALA A 115 8.67 -8.67 10.95
C ALA A 115 10.17 -8.69 11.23
N PRO A 116 10.95 -7.70 10.74
CA PRO A 116 12.29 -7.49 11.25
C PRO A 116 12.24 -7.05 12.73
N LYS A 117 13.41 -6.92 13.37
CA LYS A 117 13.54 -6.35 14.72
C LYS A 117 13.27 -4.82 14.72
N LEU A 118 12.10 -4.43 14.24
CA LEU A 118 11.62 -3.06 14.14
C LEU A 118 11.15 -2.53 15.50
N ASN A 119 11.02 -1.22 15.62
CA ASN A 119 10.41 -0.60 16.80
C ASN A 119 8.88 -0.75 16.75
N LYS A 120 8.38 -1.83 17.37
CA LYS A 120 6.95 -2.18 17.36
C LYS A 120 6.05 -1.09 17.92
N GLY A 121 6.52 -0.32 18.91
CA GLY A 121 5.75 0.78 19.50
C GLY A 121 5.46 1.89 18.48
N ILE A 122 6.48 2.33 17.74
CA ILE A 122 6.31 3.36 16.69
C ILE A 122 5.45 2.84 15.54
N TYR A 123 5.66 1.58 15.12
CA TYR A 123 4.83 0.94 14.11
C TYR A 123 3.35 0.95 14.50
N THR A 124 3.04 0.44 15.70
CA THR A 124 1.66 0.33 16.19
C THR A 124 1.01 1.71 16.33
N PHE A 125 1.73 2.68 16.89
CA PHE A 125 1.24 4.06 17.00
C PHE A 125 0.87 4.67 15.64
N TYR A 126 1.69 4.44 14.60
CA TYR A 126 1.42 4.97 13.27
C TYR A 126 0.22 4.30 12.59
N GLU A 127 0.05 2.99 12.77
CA GLU A 127 -1.12 2.26 12.28
C GLU A 127 -2.41 2.75 12.96
N GLU A 128 -2.41 2.88 14.29
CA GLU A 128 -3.54 3.41 15.05
C GLU A 128 -3.90 4.84 14.65
N MET A 129 -2.91 5.71 14.48
CA MET A 129 -3.12 7.07 14.00
C MET A 129 -3.79 7.07 12.62
N SER A 130 -3.31 6.22 11.70
CA SER A 130 -3.83 6.11 10.34
C SER A 130 -5.27 5.58 10.29
N LEU A 131 -5.60 4.61 11.16
CA LEU A 131 -6.95 4.08 11.33
C LEU A 131 -7.90 5.12 11.93
N ASN A 132 -7.48 5.81 13.00
CA ASN A 132 -8.30 6.84 13.65
C ASN A 132 -8.59 8.02 12.72
N TYR A 133 -7.61 8.43 11.91
CA TYR A 133 -7.79 9.49 10.91
C TYR A 133 -8.75 9.06 9.79
N SER A 134 -8.76 7.78 9.44
CA SER A 134 -9.72 7.24 8.46
C SER A 134 -11.15 7.22 9.02
N ALA A 135 -11.31 6.82 10.29
CA ALA A 135 -12.61 6.75 10.96
C ALA A 135 -13.26 8.13 11.16
N SER A 136 -12.47 9.16 11.49
CA SER A 136 -13.00 10.52 11.69
C SER A 136 -13.60 11.12 10.41
N TYR A 137 -13.03 10.81 9.24
CA TYR A 137 -13.55 11.23 7.93
C TYR A 137 -14.83 10.50 7.51
N GLN A 138 -15.03 9.26 7.98
CA GLN A 138 -16.26 8.52 7.71
C GLN A 138 -17.42 9.03 8.57
N ASN A 139 -17.18 9.26 9.88
CA ASN A 139 -18.22 9.73 10.81
C ASN A 139 -18.72 11.15 10.53
N THR A 140 -17.91 12.02 9.92
CA THR A 140 -18.35 13.39 9.59
C THR A 140 -19.37 13.43 8.44
N LYS A 141 -19.44 12.39 7.60
CA LYS A 141 -20.36 12.34 6.46
C LYS A 141 -21.66 11.57 6.71
N GLU A 142 -21.79 10.87 7.84
CA GLU A 142 -23.09 10.31 8.29
C GLU A 142 -23.99 11.38 8.93
N LEU A 143 -23.46 12.58 9.17
CA LEU A 143 -24.15 13.72 9.77
C LEU A 143 -24.58 14.80 8.76
N GLU A 144 -24.26 14.61 7.47
CA GLU A 144 -24.70 15.47 6.34
C GLU A 144 -25.78 14.76 5.51
#